data_AF-X8E935-F1
#
_entry.id   AF-X8E935-F1
#
_cell.length_a   1.000
_cell.length_b   1.000
_cell.length_c   1.000
_cell.angle_alpha   90.00
_cell.angle_beta   90.00
_cell.angle_gamma   90.00
#
_symmetry.space_group_name_H-M   'P 1'
#
loop_
_entity.id
_entity.type
_entity.pdbx_description
1 polymer ?
#
loop_
_entity_poly.entity_id
_entity_poly.type
_entity_poly.pdbx_seq_one_letter_code
_entity_poly.pdbx_strand_id
1 'polypeptide(L)'
;MINAGIDCIEHGTGVTDDTIELMVEHGTALVPTLINIENFPSIAASADRYPTYAAHMRDLHARCHSRIAAARDAGIAVYAGTDAGTMVAHGRIADEVEALKRIGMSPIQALGAASWDAGAGWAVPASITAHRQICCATTTIRGSALAC
;
A
#
# COMPACT_ATOMS: atom_id res chain seq x y z
N MET A 1 -12.14 3.37 10.13
CA MET A 1 -10.92 4.06 9.65
C MET A 1 -11.18 4.80 8.36
N ILE A 2 -11.63 4.13 7.29
CA ILE A 2 -11.99 4.82 6.02
C ILE A 2 -13.05 5.92 6.23
N ASN A 3 -14.13 5.61 6.98
CA ASN A 3 -15.15 6.61 7.36
C ASN A 3 -14.63 7.82 8.16
N ALA A 4 -13.41 7.74 8.70
CA ALA A 4 -12.78 8.87 9.38
C ALA A 4 -12.01 9.79 8.42
N GLY A 5 -12.03 9.51 7.11
CA GLY A 5 -11.39 10.32 6.08
C GLY A 5 -9.88 10.16 6.01
N ILE A 6 -9.37 8.94 6.21
CA ILE A 6 -7.95 8.66 5.99
C ILE A 6 -7.62 8.71 4.50
N ASP A 7 -6.42 9.19 4.19
CA ASP A 7 -5.98 9.34 2.80
C ASP A 7 -5.55 8.00 2.17
N CYS A 8 -5.05 7.05 2.97
CA CYS A 8 -4.61 5.76 2.46
C CYS A 8 -4.58 4.66 3.53
N ILE A 9 -4.55 3.42 3.03
CA ILE A 9 -4.31 2.21 3.81
C ILE A 9 -2.93 1.65 3.46
N GLU A 10 -2.16 1.30 4.49
CA GLU A 10 -0.90 0.57 4.36
C GLU A 10 -1.14 -0.95 4.35
N HIS A 11 -0.24 -1.67 3.68
CA HIS A 11 -0.22 -3.13 3.48
C HIS A 11 -1.38 -3.68 2.63
N GLY A 12 -2.62 -3.48 3.08
CA GLY A 12 -3.83 -3.98 2.41
C GLY A 12 -3.89 -5.49 2.20
N THR A 13 -3.11 -6.28 2.94
CA THR A 13 -2.96 -7.75 2.76
C THR A 13 -4.27 -8.52 2.88
N GLY A 14 -5.24 -7.97 3.62
CA GLY A 14 -6.54 -8.58 3.90
C GLY A 14 -7.75 -7.77 3.44
N VAL A 15 -7.59 -6.81 2.52
CA VAL A 15 -8.73 -6.00 2.05
C VAL A 15 -9.85 -6.89 1.50
N THR A 16 -11.08 -6.68 1.97
CA THR A 16 -12.29 -7.38 1.49
C THR A 16 -12.95 -6.57 0.38
N ASP A 17 -13.97 -7.13 -0.28
CA ASP A 17 -14.70 -6.42 -1.34
C ASP A 17 -15.43 -5.20 -0.75
N ASP A 18 -16.10 -5.36 0.40
CA ASP A 18 -16.69 -4.25 1.16
C ASP A 18 -15.67 -3.15 1.51
N THR A 19 -14.42 -3.55 1.83
CA THR A 19 -13.35 -2.58 2.12
C THR A 19 -12.95 -1.82 0.86
N ILE A 20 -12.82 -2.53 -0.28
CA ILE A 20 -12.49 -1.93 -1.58
C ILE A 20 -13.59 -0.95 -1.99
N GLU A 21 -14.86 -1.33 -1.89
CA GLU A 21 -15.98 -0.45 -2.18
C GLU A 21 -15.93 0.84 -1.36
N LEU A 22 -15.65 0.71 -0.06
CA LEU A 22 -15.53 1.86 0.82
C LEU A 22 -14.31 2.74 0.50
N MET A 23 -13.18 2.13 0.12
CA MET A 23 -12.00 2.89 -0.33
C MET A 23 -12.29 3.67 -1.62
N VAL A 24 -13.05 3.08 -2.54
CA VAL A 24 -13.48 3.76 -3.77
C VAL A 24 -14.40 4.93 -3.44
N GLU A 25 -15.42 4.73 -2.60
CA GLU A 25 -16.37 5.77 -2.19
C GLU A 25 -15.65 6.98 -1.56
N HIS A 26 -14.65 6.72 -0.72
CA HIS A 26 -13.93 7.75 0.03
C HIS A 26 -12.68 8.28 -0.68
N GLY A 27 -12.30 7.71 -1.84
CA GLY A 27 -11.06 8.05 -2.54
C GLY A 27 -9.81 7.74 -1.72
N THR A 28 -9.84 6.70 -0.89
CA THR A 28 -8.71 6.26 -0.07
C THR A 28 -7.74 5.44 -0.90
N ALA A 29 -6.47 5.85 -0.94
CA ALA A 29 -5.42 5.17 -1.68
C ALA A 29 -4.89 3.92 -0.96
N LEU A 30 -4.06 3.13 -1.65
CA LEU A 30 -3.43 1.92 -1.12
C LEU A 30 -1.91 1.97 -1.29
N VAL A 31 -1.18 1.69 -0.22
CA VAL A 31 0.28 1.51 -0.20
C VAL A 31 0.56 0.07 0.24
N PRO A 32 0.87 -0.86 -0.68
CA PRO A 32 0.77 -2.30 -0.41
C PRO A 32 1.97 -2.90 0.32
N THR A 33 3.17 -2.33 0.24
CA THR A 33 4.38 -2.88 0.90
C THR A 33 4.67 -4.33 0.51
N LEU A 34 4.56 -4.63 -0.79
CA LEU A 34 4.65 -5.98 -1.34
C LEU A 34 5.93 -6.70 -0.94
N ILE A 35 7.08 -6.01 -0.91
CA ILE A 35 8.34 -6.64 -0.50
C ILE A 35 8.39 -6.99 0.99
N ASN A 36 7.61 -6.30 1.83
CA ASN A 36 7.49 -6.64 3.25
C ASN A 36 6.64 -7.90 3.45
N ILE A 37 5.60 -8.06 2.63
CA ILE A 37 4.70 -9.22 2.67
C ILE A 37 5.45 -10.53 2.39
N GLU A 38 6.53 -10.49 1.61
CA GLU A 38 7.38 -11.66 1.36
C GLU A 38 8.06 -12.22 2.63
N ASN A 39 8.05 -11.48 3.74
CA ASN A 39 8.53 -11.99 5.03
C ASN A 39 7.50 -12.90 5.73
N PHE A 40 6.23 -12.91 5.31
CA PHE A 40 5.14 -13.63 6.00
C PHE A 40 5.39 -15.14 6.14
N PRO A 41 5.91 -15.87 5.13
CA PRO A 41 6.21 -17.28 5.28
C PRO A 41 7.25 -17.57 6.38
N SER A 42 8.29 -16.72 6.50
CA SER A 42 9.32 -16.85 7.54
C SER A 42 8.72 -16.56 8.92
N ILE A 43 7.90 -15.51 9.04
CA ILE A 43 7.18 -15.20 10.28
C ILE A 43 6.28 -16.37 10.68
N ALA A 44 5.52 -16.94 9.74
CA ALA A 44 4.68 -18.10 9.99
C ALA A 44 5.46 -19.36 10.38
N ALA A 45 6.66 -19.57 9.82
CA ALA A 45 7.54 -20.68 10.18
C ALA A 45 8.11 -20.53 11.60
N SER A 46 8.34 -19.30 12.06
CA SER A 46 8.83 -19.00 13.41
C SER A 46 7.76 -19.08 14.51
N ALA A 47 6.48 -19.17 14.14
CA ALA A 47 5.34 -19.18 15.05
C ALA A 47 4.81 -20.60 15.35
N ASP A 48 5.71 -21.54 15.63
CA ASP A 48 5.41 -22.95 15.94
C ASP A 48 4.42 -23.12 17.11
N ARG A 49 4.53 -22.26 18.13
CA ARG A 49 3.62 -22.22 19.29
C ARG A 49 2.23 -21.64 19.00
N TYR A 50 2.04 -21.03 17.83
CA TYR A 50 0.82 -20.31 17.46
C TYR A 50 0.29 -20.76 16.09
N PRO A 51 -0.22 -22.01 15.98
CA PRO A 51 -0.57 -22.61 14.70
C PRO A 51 -1.67 -21.85 13.95
N THR A 52 -2.67 -21.30 14.65
CA THR A 52 -3.72 -20.46 14.03
C THR A 52 -3.14 -19.20 13.40
N TYR A 53 -2.22 -18.54 14.09
CA TYR A 53 -1.54 -17.34 13.57
C TYR A 53 -0.67 -17.70 12.37
N ALA A 54 0.12 -18.78 12.46
CA ALA A 54 0.93 -19.25 11.35
C ALA A 54 0.09 -19.61 10.11
N ALA A 55 -1.06 -20.26 10.30
CA ALA A 55 -2.00 -20.55 9.21
C ALA A 55 -2.58 -19.25 8.60
N HIS A 56 -2.98 -18.30 9.43
CA HIS A 56 -3.50 -17.02 8.97
C HIS A 56 -2.47 -16.20 8.16
N MET A 57 -1.22 -16.12 8.61
CA MET A 57 -0.15 -15.43 7.89
C MET A 57 0.12 -16.06 6.50
N ARG A 58 0.06 -17.39 6.39
CA ARG A 58 0.17 -18.09 5.10
C ARG A 58 -1.01 -17.80 4.18
N ASP A 59 -2.24 -17.79 4.72
CA ASP A 59 -3.43 -17.44 3.94
C ASP A 59 -3.37 -15.99 3.43
N LEU A 60 -2.97 -15.05 4.29
CA LEU A 60 -2.77 -13.66 3.90
C LEU A 60 -1.74 -13.55 2.77
N HIS A 61 -0.56 -14.16 2.92
CA HIS A 61 0.48 -14.16 1.88
C HIS A 61 -0.03 -14.72 0.54
N ALA A 62 -0.74 -15.85 0.58
CA ALA A 62 -1.26 -16.51 -0.61
C ALA A 62 -2.29 -15.68 -1.38
N ARG A 63 -3.14 -14.91 -0.68
CA ARG A 63 -4.21 -14.12 -1.30
C ARG A 63 -3.85 -12.66 -1.54
N CYS A 64 -2.80 -12.15 -0.89
CA CYS A 64 -2.46 -10.72 -0.88
C CYS A 64 -2.38 -10.10 -2.29
N HIS A 65 -1.63 -10.72 -3.21
CA HIS A 65 -1.45 -10.19 -4.55
C HIS A 65 -2.77 -10.05 -5.32
N SER A 66 -3.67 -11.03 -5.23
CA SER A 66 -4.95 -10.96 -5.93
C SER A 66 -5.90 -9.94 -5.31
N ARG A 67 -5.86 -9.75 -3.99
CA ARG A 67 -6.65 -8.72 -3.30
C ARG A 67 -6.18 -7.30 -3.64
N ILE A 68 -4.87 -7.08 -3.70
CA ILE A 68 -4.31 -5.78 -4.11
C ILE A 68 -4.56 -5.53 -5.60
N ALA A 69 -4.49 -6.57 -6.45
CA ALA A 69 -4.86 -6.45 -7.85
C ALA A 69 -6.34 -6.05 -8.02
N ALA A 70 -7.25 -6.69 -7.26
CA ALA A 70 -8.66 -6.33 -7.26
C ALA A 70 -8.91 -4.87 -6.83
N ALA A 71 -8.20 -4.40 -5.80
CA ALA A 71 -8.28 -3.01 -5.37
C ALA A 71 -7.87 -2.04 -6.50
N ARG A 72 -6.75 -2.31 -7.17
CA ARG A 72 -6.32 -1.50 -8.34
C ARG A 72 -7.36 -1.56 -9.46
N ASP A 73 -7.86 -2.74 -9.79
CA ASP A 73 -8.81 -2.92 -10.89
C ASP A 73 -10.15 -2.22 -10.61
N ALA A 74 -10.51 -2.04 -9.34
CA ALA A 74 -11.64 -1.21 -8.90
C ALA A 74 -11.40 0.30 -9.02
N GLY A 75 -10.20 0.73 -9.45
CA GLY A 75 -9.84 2.14 -9.65
C GLY A 75 -9.20 2.82 -8.44
N ILE A 76 -8.85 2.07 -7.39
CA ILE A 76 -8.12 2.63 -6.24
C ILE A 76 -6.71 3.04 -6.68
N ALA A 77 -6.30 4.24 -6.29
CA ALA A 77 -4.92 4.71 -6.49
C ALA A 77 -3.95 3.87 -5.65
N VAL A 78 -2.93 3.30 -6.29
CA VAL A 78 -1.91 2.48 -5.63
C VAL A 78 -0.54 3.14 -5.77
N TYR A 79 0.16 3.34 -4.65
CA TYR A 79 1.47 3.98 -4.60
C TYR A 79 2.54 3.06 -4.02
N ALA A 80 3.81 3.30 -4.36
CA ALA A 80 4.92 2.48 -3.86
C ALA A 80 5.33 2.88 -2.43
N GLY A 81 5.37 1.91 -1.53
CA GLY A 81 5.93 2.08 -0.18
C GLY A 81 6.45 0.73 0.31
N THR A 82 7.57 0.71 1.03
CA THR A 82 8.32 -0.53 1.28
C THR A 82 8.17 -1.08 2.70
N ASP A 83 7.65 -0.28 3.63
CA ASP A 83 7.75 -0.51 5.08
C ASP A 83 9.19 -0.73 5.57
N ALA A 84 10.16 -0.07 4.92
CA ALA A 84 11.56 -0.18 5.33
C ALA A 84 11.83 0.48 6.69
N GLY A 85 12.63 -0.19 7.51
CA GLY A 85 12.99 0.24 8.87
C GLY A 85 12.83 -0.85 9.93
N THR A 86 12.21 -1.98 9.59
CA THR A 86 12.07 -3.15 10.45
C THR A 86 12.65 -4.40 9.78
N MET A 87 11.80 -5.23 9.16
CA MET A 87 12.18 -6.45 8.45
C MET A 87 12.78 -6.16 7.07
N VAL A 88 12.39 -5.02 6.48
CA VAL A 88 12.90 -4.54 5.19
C VAL A 88 14.00 -3.51 5.43
N ALA A 89 15.18 -3.75 4.84
CA ALA A 89 16.29 -2.81 4.89
C ALA A 89 15.95 -1.49 4.17
N HIS A 90 16.56 -0.38 4.58
CA HIS A 90 16.44 0.88 3.86
C HIS A 90 17.03 0.80 2.43
N GLY A 91 16.56 1.66 1.53
CA GLY A 91 17.06 1.75 0.16
C GLY A 91 16.47 0.75 -0.83
N ARG A 92 15.41 0.02 -0.45
CA ARG A 92 14.80 -1.07 -1.25
C ARG A 92 13.59 -0.63 -2.09
N ILE A 93 13.43 0.68 -2.37
CA ILE A 93 12.28 1.20 -3.14
C ILE A 93 12.20 0.63 -4.55
N ALA A 94 13.34 0.36 -5.18
CA ALA A 94 13.39 -0.25 -6.51
C ALA A 94 12.76 -1.64 -6.54
N ASP A 95 12.87 -2.41 -5.45
CA ASP A 95 12.26 -3.74 -5.37
C ASP A 95 10.75 -3.67 -5.21
N GLU A 96 10.23 -2.65 -4.51
CA GLU A 96 8.79 -2.41 -4.43
C GLU A 96 8.22 -2.03 -5.80
N VAL A 97 8.93 -1.17 -6.55
CA VAL A 97 8.57 -0.84 -7.95
C VAL A 97 8.53 -2.10 -8.81
N GLU A 98 9.49 -3.02 -8.65
CA GLU A 98 9.46 -4.30 -9.35
C GLU A 98 8.27 -5.16 -8.91
N ALA A 99 8.00 -5.23 -7.60
CA ALA A 99 6.92 -6.02 -7.03
C ALA A 99 5.53 -5.54 -7.47
N LEU A 100 5.33 -4.23 -7.67
CA LEU A 100 4.07 -3.66 -8.18
C LEU A 100 3.67 -4.20 -9.55
N LYS A 101 4.60 -4.72 -10.36
CA LYS A 101 4.25 -5.37 -11.62
C LYS A 101 3.48 -6.67 -11.40
N ARG A 102 3.72 -7.37 -10.28
CA ARG A 102 3.07 -8.65 -9.95
C ARG A 102 1.57 -8.51 -9.71
N ILE A 103 1.11 -7.32 -9.34
CA ILE A 103 -0.32 -7.06 -9.21
C ILE A 103 -0.95 -6.74 -10.56
N GLY A 104 -0.19 -6.38 -11.60
CA GLY A 104 -0.69 -6.05 -12.94
C GLY A 104 -0.35 -4.65 -13.44
N MET A 105 0.52 -3.90 -12.74
CA MET A 105 1.01 -2.62 -13.24
C MET A 105 2.02 -2.81 -14.38
N SER A 106 1.92 -1.97 -15.41
CA SER A 106 3.00 -1.82 -16.39
C SER A 106 4.25 -1.18 -15.75
N PRO A 107 5.45 -1.32 -16.35
CA PRO A 107 6.67 -0.69 -15.83
C PRO A 107 6.55 0.83 -15.63
N ILE A 108 5.83 1.53 -16.52
CA ILE A 108 5.62 2.98 -16.40
C ILE A 108 4.67 3.31 -15.25
N GLN A 109 3.59 2.55 -15.07
CA GLN A 109 2.69 2.73 -13.93
C GLN A 109 3.40 2.48 -12.60
N ALA A 110 4.21 1.42 -12.50
CA ALA A 110 4.95 1.12 -11.28
C ALA A 110 5.99 2.21 -10.95
N LEU A 111 6.67 2.76 -11.96
CA LEU A 111 7.59 3.88 -11.77
C LEU A 111 6.85 5.17 -11.37
N GLY A 112 5.70 5.44 -11.99
CA GLY A 112 4.86 6.60 -11.67
C GLY A 112 4.31 6.55 -10.26
N ALA A 113 3.87 5.37 -9.82
CA ALA A 113 3.42 5.10 -8.45
C ALA A 113 4.48 5.37 -7.38
N ALA A 114 5.77 5.32 -7.74
CA ALA A 114 6.90 5.65 -6.87
C ALA A 114 7.44 7.07 -7.04
N SER A 115 6.84 7.89 -7.93
CA SER A 115 7.36 9.21 -8.28
C SER A 115 6.25 10.25 -8.53
N TRP A 116 5.90 10.52 -9.78
CA TRP A 116 5.04 11.65 -10.16
C TRP A 116 3.57 11.47 -9.76
N ASP A 117 3.05 10.24 -9.78
CA ASP A 117 1.65 9.98 -9.41
C ASP A 117 1.44 10.14 -7.90
N ALA A 118 2.45 9.77 -7.11
CA ALA A 118 2.44 10.01 -5.68
C ALA A 118 2.45 11.51 -5.37
N GLY A 119 3.32 12.29 -6.00
CA GLY A 119 3.32 13.75 -5.83
C GLY A 119 1.98 14.40 -6.08
N ALA A 120 1.32 14.00 -7.17
CA ALA A 120 0.02 14.52 -7.56
C ALA A 120 -1.10 14.09 -6.58
N GLY A 121 -1.07 12.85 -6.10
CA GLY A 121 -2.07 12.34 -5.14
C GLY A 121 -1.98 12.95 -3.74
N TRP A 122 -0.77 13.33 -3.31
CA TRP A 122 -0.48 13.85 -1.96
C TRP A 122 -0.40 15.39 -1.89
N ALA A 123 -0.76 16.11 -2.96
CA ALA A 123 -0.63 17.57 -3.07
C ALA A 123 0.80 18.08 -2.73
N VAL A 124 1.82 17.27 -3.04
CA VAL A 124 3.22 17.63 -2.81
C VAL A 124 3.67 18.49 -3.99
N PRO A 125 4.36 19.63 -3.77
CA PRO A 125 4.87 20.45 -4.86
C PRO A 125 5.66 19.61 -5.86
N ALA A 126 5.43 19.82 -7.16
CA ALA A 126 6.07 19.08 -8.25
C ALA A 126 7.62 19.12 -8.23
N SER A 127 8.21 20.02 -7.44
CA SER A 127 9.65 20.13 -7.21
C SER A 127 10.25 19.08 -6.24
N ILE A 128 9.43 18.24 -5.58
CA ILE A 128 9.86 17.37 -4.45
C ILE A 128 9.62 15.86 -4.72
N THR A 129 9.27 15.45 -5.93
CA THR A 129 8.65 14.13 -6.22
C THR A 129 9.54 12.89 -6.29
N ALA A 130 10.86 12.98 -6.09
CA ALA A 130 11.75 11.87 -6.43
C ALA A 130 12.35 11.05 -5.27
N HIS A 131 12.27 11.49 -4.00
CA HIS A 131 13.17 10.95 -2.97
C HIS A 131 12.58 10.61 -1.59
N ARG A 132 11.26 10.61 -1.40
CA ARG A 132 10.66 10.10 -0.15
C ARG A 132 9.96 8.78 -0.37
N GLN A 133 10.30 7.80 0.47
CA GLN A 133 9.44 6.66 0.77
C GLN A 133 8.10 7.24 1.23
N ILE A 134 7.04 6.93 0.48
CA ILE A 134 5.69 7.39 0.77
C ILE A 134 5.26 6.64 2.03
N CYS A 135 5.24 7.33 3.16
CA CYS A 135 4.59 6.85 4.37
C CYS A 135 3.21 7.50 4.44
N CYS A 136 2.14 6.71 4.53
CA CYS A 136 0.74 7.14 4.68
C CYS A 136 0.42 8.07 5.85
N ALA A 137 1.39 8.45 6.68
CA ALA A 137 1.12 9.00 8.01
C ALA A 137 0.58 10.44 8.05
N THR A 138 0.34 11.09 6.90
CA THR A 138 -0.26 12.43 6.91
C THR A 138 -1.76 12.30 6.75
N THR A 139 -2.49 12.09 7.86
CA THR A 139 -3.94 12.29 7.91
C THR A 139 -4.22 13.75 7.57
N THR A 140 -4.58 14.03 6.32
CA THR A 140 -5.21 15.29 5.96
C THR A 140 -6.70 15.02 5.98
N ILE A 141 -7.34 15.23 7.13
CA ILE A 141 -8.81 15.22 7.20
C ILE A 141 -9.29 16.22 6.16
N ARG A 142 -9.94 15.74 5.09
CA ARG A 142 -10.50 16.59 4.05
C ARG A 142 -11.67 17.40 4.64
N GLY A 143 -11.35 18.56 5.19
CA GLY A 143 -12.28 19.54 5.77
C GLY A 143 -11.56 20.31 6.88
N SER A 144 -11.09 21.54 6.68
CA SER A 144 -11.90 22.70 6.31
C SER A 144 -11.15 23.67 5.40
N ALA A 145 -11.60 23.78 4.15
CA ALA A 145 -11.50 25.04 3.44
C ALA A 145 -12.57 25.98 4.05
N LEU A 146 -12.20 26.72 5.10
CA LEU A 146 -12.87 28.00 5.35
C LEU A 146 -12.14 29.03 4.49
N ALA A 147 -12.83 29.44 3.43
CA ALA A 147 -12.57 30.70 2.76
C ALA A 147 -12.91 31.84 3.73
N CYS A 148 -11.90 32.64 4.09
CA CYS A 148 -11.89 34.09 4.28
C CYS A 148 -10.46 34.53 4.59
#